data_AF-A0A1V2M1K0-F1
#
_entry.id   AF-A0A1V2M1K0-F1
#
_cell.length_a   1.000
_cell.length_b   1.000
_cell.length_c   1.000
_cell.angle_alpha   90.00
_cell.angle_beta   90.00
_cell.angle_gamma   90.00
#
_symmetry.space_group_name_H-M   'P 1'
#
loop_
_entity.id
_entity.type
_entity.pdbx_description
1 polymer ?
#
loop_
_entity_poly.entity_id
_entity_poly.type
_entity_poly.pdbx_seq_one_letter_code
_entity_poly.pdbx_strand_id
1 'polypeptide(L)'
;MMPSMYSGISGLRVHQTKMDVIGNNIANVNTMGFKTQRVTFADTFSQTLQNAGGFDGIGEIGSFQTGTLEMSNVNLSQEFTEMIITQRGFQSNTKIITTSDEILQELVNVNKI
;
A
#
# COMPACT_ATOMS: atom_id res chain seq x y z
N MET A 1 -18.24 18.19 0.50
CA MET A 1 -17.83 17.41 1.69
C MET A 1 -17.71 15.91 1.42
N MET A 2 -18.48 15.33 0.50
CA MET A 2 -18.34 13.90 0.13
C MET A 2 -16.94 13.50 -0.42
N PRO A 3 -16.26 14.26 -1.31
CA PRO A 3 -15.00 13.82 -1.92
C PRO A 3 -13.81 13.71 -0.94
N SER A 4 -13.76 14.58 0.07
CA SER A 4 -12.64 14.65 1.02
C SER A 4 -12.68 13.51 2.03
N MET A 5 -13.87 13.08 2.48
CA MET A 5 -14.01 11.88 3.33
C MET A 5 -13.68 10.60 2.56
N TYR A 6 -14.09 10.49 1.29
CA TYR A 6 -13.70 9.35 0.44
C TYR A 6 -12.18 9.27 0.26
N SER A 7 -11.49 10.41 0.12
CA SER A 7 -10.03 10.45 0.04
C SER A 7 -9.35 10.08 1.37
N GLY A 8 -9.88 10.53 2.51
CA GLY A 8 -9.36 10.16 3.84
C GLY A 8 -9.51 8.68 4.17
N ILE A 9 -10.68 8.10 3.88
CA ILE A 9 -10.97 6.67 4.08
C ILE A 9 -10.19 5.81 3.06
N SER A 10 -10.03 6.29 1.82
CA SER A 10 -9.18 5.64 0.80
C SER A 10 -7.72 5.57 1.26
N GLY A 11 -7.19 6.64 1.86
CA GLY A 11 -5.84 6.65 2.44
C GLY A 11 -5.63 5.64 3.59
N LEU A 12 -6.64 5.48 4.45
CA LEU A 12 -6.60 4.43 5.49
C LEU A 12 -6.62 3.02 4.90
N ARG A 13 -7.45 2.79 3.87
CA ARG A 13 -7.52 1.50 3.17
C ARG A 13 -6.21 1.16 2.46
N VAL A 14 -5.55 2.17 1.87
CA VAL A 14 -4.22 2.04 1.28
C VAL A 14 -3.18 1.63 2.32
N HIS A 15 -3.15 2.26 3.49
CA HIS A 15 -2.27 1.86 4.58
C HIS A 15 -2.56 0.42 5.06
N GLN A 16 -3.83 0.02 5.11
CA GLN A 16 -4.22 -1.35 5.45
C GLN A 16 -3.70 -2.36 4.41
N THR A 17 -3.94 -2.14 3.11
CA THR A 17 -3.46 -3.03 2.04
C THR A 17 -1.94 -3.13 2.04
N LYS A 18 -1.23 -2.03 2.32
CA LYS A 18 0.23 -2.05 2.43
C LYS A 18 0.71 -2.86 3.63
N MET A 19 0.05 -2.75 4.80
CA MET A 19 0.36 -3.59 5.96
C MET A 19 0.12 -5.08 5.68
N ASP A 20 -0.96 -5.41 4.99
CA ASP A 20 -1.28 -6.79 4.66
C ASP A 20 -0.22 -7.40 3.71
N VAL A 21 0.23 -6.65 2.70
CA VAL A 21 1.27 -7.09 1.78
C VAL A 21 2.64 -7.26 2.46
N ILE A 22 3.04 -6.29 3.28
CA ILE A 22 4.31 -6.38 4.03
C ILE A 22 4.26 -7.55 5.03
N GLY A 23 3.12 -7.75 5.70
CA GLY A 23 2.91 -8.90 6.58
C GLY A 23 3.05 -10.24 5.86
N ASN A 24 2.49 -10.35 4.66
CA ASN A 24 2.65 -11.54 3.81
C ASN A 24 4.11 -11.75 3.37
N ASN A 25 4.84 -10.67 3.04
CA ASN A 25 6.26 -10.77 2.69
C ASN A 25 7.10 -11.27 3.88
N ILE A 26 6.91 -10.70 5.06
CA ILE A 26 7.63 -11.08 6.29
C ILE A 26 7.34 -12.53 6.68
N ALA A 27 6.06 -12.94 6.64
CA ALA A 27 5.65 -14.30 6.98
C ALA A 27 6.27 -15.36 6.04
N ASN A 28 6.51 -15.00 4.78
CA ASN A 28 7.00 -15.91 3.75
C ASN A 28 8.46 -15.66 3.34
N VAL A 29 9.25 -15.00 4.18
CA VAL A 29 10.68 -14.76 3.90
C VAL A 29 11.50 -16.05 3.86
N ASN A 30 11.07 -17.10 4.58
CA ASN A 30 11.74 -18.41 4.58
C ASN A 30 11.05 -19.43 3.64
N THR A 31 10.00 -19.02 2.91
CA THR A 31 9.24 -19.89 2.02
C THR A 31 9.92 -19.97 0.66
N MET A 32 10.25 -21.19 0.22
CA MET A 32 10.83 -21.42 -1.10
C MET A 32 9.82 -21.12 -2.21
N GLY A 33 10.26 -20.44 -3.27
CA GLY A 33 9.42 -20.03 -4.39
C GLY A 33 8.51 -18.82 -4.11
N PHE A 34 8.56 -18.23 -2.91
CA PHE A 34 7.83 -16.99 -2.62
C PHE A 34 8.50 -15.79 -3.30
N LYS A 35 7.69 -14.92 -3.92
CA LYS A 35 8.15 -13.66 -4.50
C LYS A 35 7.58 -12.48 -3.74
N THR A 36 8.42 -11.47 -3.50
CA THR A 36 8.04 -10.21 -2.87
C THR A 36 6.87 -9.56 -3.60
N GLN A 37 5.82 -9.26 -2.84
CA GLN A 37 4.69 -8.48 -3.32
C GLN A 37 4.88 -7.01 -2.95
N ARG A 38 4.55 -6.09 -3.86
CA ARG A 38 4.64 -4.64 -3.64
C ARG A 38 3.35 -3.97 -4.10
N VAL A 39 2.79 -3.11 -3.25
CA VAL A 39 1.66 -2.26 -3.61
C VAL A 39 2.20 -1.00 -4.30
N THR A 40 1.72 -0.72 -5.51
CA THR A 40 1.95 0.55 -6.20
C THR A 40 0.63 1.34 -6.19
N PHE A 41 0.71 2.61 -5.83
CA PHE A 41 -0.44 3.49 -5.78
C PHE A 41 -0.46 4.32 -7.06
N ALA A 42 -1.61 4.33 -7.74
CA ALA A 42 -1.88 5.23 -8.85
C ALA A 42 -3.03 6.14 -8.43
N ASP A 43 -2.90 7.44 -8.68
CA ASP A 43 -4.01 8.35 -8.49
C ASP A 43 -5.14 7.97 -9.44
N THR A 44 -6.38 8.02 -8.95
CA THR A 44 -7.59 7.72 -9.74
C THR A 44 -7.75 8.66 -10.94
N PHE A 45 -6.99 9.76 -11.01
CA PHE A 45 -6.82 10.58 -12.21
C PHE A 45 -5.71 10.01 -13.10
N SER A 46 -5.87 8.77 -13.53
CA SER A 46 -5.13 8.22 -14.66
C SER A 46 -6.00 8.42 -15.89
N GLN A 47 -5.91 9.62 -16.48
CA GLN A 47 -6.49 9.85 -17.79
C GLN A 47 -5.78 8.88 -18.75
N THR A 48 -6.51 7.88 -19.22
CA THR A 48 -6.02 6.90 -20.19
C THR A 48 -5.65 7.65 -21.47
N LEU A 49 -4.39 8.02 -21.60
CA LEU A 49 -3.77 8.37 -22.86
C LEU A 49 -2.43 7.65 -22.96
N GLN A 50 -2.51 6.33 -23.15
CA GLN A 50 -1.39 5.59 -23.73
C GLN A 50 -1.93 4.44 -24.58
N ASN A 51 -2.56 4.81 -25.69
CA ASN A 51 -2.49 4.01 -26.91
C ASN A 51 -1.37 4.61 -27.76
N ALA A 52 -0.18 4.00 -27.72
CA ALA A 52 0.80 4.03 -28.80
C ALA A 52 1.98 3.11 -28.48
N GLY A 53 2.19 2.09 -29.32
CA GLY A 53 3.53 1.60 -29.61
C GLY A 53 3.80 0.14 -29.28
N GLY A 54 3.52 -0.72 -30.26
CA GLY A 54 4.50 -1.71 -30.74
C GLY A 54 4.92 -2.81 -29.78
N PHE A 55 4.37 -4.00 -30.00
CA PHE A 55 5.07 -5.24 -29.70
C PHE A 55 6.24 -5.34 -30.69
N ASP A 56 7.46 -5.14 -30.22
CA ASP A 56 8.65 -5.68 -30.89
C ASP A 56 9.72 -6.00 -29.84
N GLY A 57 10.23 -7.23 -29.89
CA GLY A 57 11.13 -7.77 -28.89
C GLY A 57 10.72 -9.15 -28.37
N ILE A 58 10.52 -10.11 -29.27
CA ILE A 58 10.84 -11.52 -28.96
C ILE A 58 12.37 -11.66 -28.83
N GLY A 59 12.94 -11.07 -27.78
CA GLY A 59 14.33 -11.28 -27.37
C GLY A 59 14.32 -12.36 -26.28
N GLU A 60 14.85 -13.54 -26.62
CA GLU A 60 15.15 -14.67 -25.74
C GLU A 60 14.31 -14.76 -24.46
N ILE A 61 13.25 -15.57 -24.50
CA ILE A 61 12.69 -16.13 -23.28
C ILE A 61 13.77 -17.07 -22.74
N GLY A 62 14.68 -16.52 -21.93
CA GLY A 62 15.67 -17.29 -21.17
C GLY A 62 14.96 -18.48 -20.54
N SER A 63 15.53 -19.67 -20.71
CA SER A 63 14.93 -20.91 -20.26
C SER A 63 14.63 -20.81 -18.76
N PHE A 64 13.34 -20.66 -18.40
CA PHE A 64 12.90 -20.78 -17.03
C PHE A 64 13.13 -22.24 -16.64
N GLN A 65 14.19 -22.49 -15.87
CA GLN A 65 14.49 -23.78 -15.27
C GLN A 65 13.42 -24.07 -14.20
N THR A 66 12.25 -24.50 -14.64
CA THR A 66 11.15 -24.88 -13.77
C THR A 66 11.57 -26.14 -12.99
N GLY A 67 11.73 -26.01 -11.67
CA GLY A 67 12.19 -27.10 -10.80
C GLY A 67 13.27 -26.73 -9.78
N THR A 68 13.83 -25.52 -9.79
CA THR A 68 14.71 -25.06 -8.71
C THR A 68 13.91 -24.35 -7.64
N LEU A 69 14.02 -24.80 -6.39
CA LEU A 69 13.45 -24.11 -5.24
C LEU A 69 14.29 -22.86 -4.94
N GLU A 70 13.97 -21.75 -5.61
CA GLU A 70 14.61 -20.46 -5.33
C GLU A 70 14.23 -20.00 -3.92
N MET A 71 15.23 -19.55 -3.16
CA MET A 71 14.96 -18.90 -1.88
C MET A 71 14.16 -17.62 -2.13
N SER A 72 13.29 -17.27 -1.18
CA SER A 72 12.50 -16.04 -1.23
C SER A 72 13.41 -14.83 -1.48
N ASN A 73 12.99 -13.96 -2.40
CA ASN A 73 13.69 -12.71 -2.68
C ASN A 73 13.28 -11.56 -1.74
N VAL A 74 12.62 -11.88 -0.63
CA VAL A 74 12.18 -10.91 0.38
C VAL A 74 13.35 -10.50 1.28
N ASN A 75 13.54 -9.19 1.46
CA ASN A 75 14.50 -8.65 2.42
C ASN A 75 13.80 -8.30 3.74
N LEU A 76 14.01 -9.13 4.76
CA LEU A 76 13.36 -8.99 6.06
C LEU A 76 13.61 -7.63 6.73
N SER A 77 14.84 -7.12 6.68
CA SER A 77 15.22 -5.86 7.34
C SER A 77 14.49 -4.66 6.71
N GLN A 78 14.34 -4.69 5.38
CA GLN A 78 13.61 -3.66 4.66
C GLN A 78 12.10 -3.76 4.93
N GLU A 79 11.52 -4.96 4.86
CA GLU A 79 10.10 -5.17 5.12
C GLU A 79 9.70 -4.79 6.56
N PHE A 80 10.53 -5.09 7.57
CA PHE A 80 10.26 -4.63 8.94
C PHE A 80 10.29 -3.11 9.08
N THR A 81 11.25 -2.45 8.42
CA THR A 81 11.33 -0.98 8.43
C THR A 81 10.12 -0.36 7.75
N GLU A 82 9.71 -0.91 6.61
CA GLU A 82 8.53 -0.49 5.87
C GLU A 82 7.24 -0.73 6.68
N MET A 83 7.16 -1.83 7.42
CA MET A 83 6.05 -2.12 8.34
C MET A 83 5.95 -1.04 9.42
N ILE A 84 7.06 -0.68 10.06
CA ILE A 84 7.09 0.36 11.10
C ILE A 84 6.63 1.71 10.53
N ILE A 85 7.10 2.08 9.34
CA ILE A 85 6.70 3.33 8.68
C ILE A 85 5.20 3.31 8.37
N THR A 86 4.69 2.19 7.83
CA THR A 86 3.29 2.05 7.44
C THR A 86 2.36 2.07 8.67
N GLN A 87 2.76 1.41 9.77
CA GLN A 87 2.01 1.44 11.04
C GLN A 87 1.97 2.85 11.66
N ARG A 88 3.10 3.56 11.67
CA ARG A 88 3.15 4.96 12.14
C ARG A 88 2.29 5.88 11.27
N GLY A 89 2.32 5.69 9.94
CA GLY A 89 1.45 6.41 9.01
C GLY A 89 -0.03 6.15 9.26
N PHE A 90 -0.43 4.90 9.46
CA PHE A 90 -1.81 4.52 9.78
C PHE A 90 -2.30 5.12 11.11
N GLN A 91 -1.48 5.04 12.17
CA GLN A 91 -1.80 5.63 13.47
C GLN A 91 -1.93 7.15 13.38
N SER A 92 -1.03 7.82 12.65
CA SER A 92 -1.10 9.27 12.43
C SER A 92 -2.36 9.67 11.67
N ASN A 93 -2.73 8.93 10.61
CA ASN A 93 -3.89 9.26 9.80
C ASN A 93 -5.20 9.05 10.58
N THR A 94 -5.29 7.97 11.37
CA THR A 94 -6.42 7.74 12.28
C THR A 94 -6.50 8.82 13.36
N LYS A 95 -5.35 9.24 13.91
CA LYS A 95 -5.30 10.29 14.94
C LYS A 95 -5.80 11.63 14.40
N ILE A 96 -5.48 11.99 13.16
CA ILE A 96 -5.99 13.21 12.51
C ILE A 96 -7.51 13.17 12.38
N ILE A 97 -8.08 12.01 12.02
CA ILE A 97 -9.53 11.83 11.89
C ILE A 97 -10.20 12.00 13.27
N THR A 98 -9.71 11.31 14.30
CA THR A 98 -10.28 11.44 15.65
C THR A 98 -10.13 12.85 16.21
N THR A 99 -8.98 13.51 16.01
CA THR A 99 -8.82 14.91 16.45
C THR A 99 -9.73 15.87 15.68
N SER A 100 -10.05 15.57 14.41
CA SER A 100 -11.00 16.37 13.65
C SER A 100 -12.41 16.22 14.21
N ASP A 101 -12.81 14.99 14.56
CA ASP A 101 -14.11 14.71 15.19
C ASP A 101 -14.20 15.35 16.60
N GLU A 102 -13.13 15.33 17.39
CA GLU A 102 -13.05 16.01 18.69
C GLU A 102 -13.23 17.54 18.54
N ILE A 103 -12.54 18.17 17.60
CA ILE A 103 -12.68 19.61 17.34
C ILE A 103 -14.09 19.94 16.83
N LEU A 104 -14.67 19.11 15.96
CA LEU A 104 -16.05 19.30 15.50
C LEU A 104 -17.06 19.17 16.65
N GLN A 105 -16.85 18.20 17.55
CA GLN A 105 -17.66 18.02 18.75
C GLN A 105 -17.54 19.22 19.70
N GLU A 106 -16.33 19.76 19.88
CA GLU A 106 -16.07 20.95 20.68
C GLU A 106 -16.73 22.20 20.06
N LEU A 107 -16.59 22.41 18.75
CA LEU A 107 -17.23 23.53 18.03
C LEU A 107 -18.78 23.47 18.07
N VAL A 108 -19.37 22.27 18.00
CA VAL A 108 -20.83 22.09 18.13
C VAL A 108 -21.32 22.34 19.55
N ASN A 109 -20.51 21.99 20.56
CA ASN A 109 -20.84 22.25 21.95
C ASN A 109 -20.68 23.73 22.35
N VAL A 110 -19.74 24.46 21.74
CA VAL A 110 -19.57 25.91 21.98
C VAL A 110 -20.72 26.74 21.38
N ASN A 111 -21.41 26.26 20.35
CA ASN A 111 -22.61 26.93 19.78
C ASN A 111 -23.90 26.69 20.60
N LYS A 112 -23.85 25.83 21.62
CA LYS A 112 -24.98 25.55 22.54
C LYS A 112 -24.91 26.32 23.86
N ILE A 113 -23.95 27.23 24.01
CA ILE A 113 -23.82 28.21 25.10
C ILE A 113 -24.06 29.60 24.51
#